data_AF-A0AAU7CHY1-F1
#
_entry.id   AF-A0AAU7CHY1-F1
#
_cell.length_a   1.000
_cell.length_b   1.000
_cell.length_c   1.000
_cell.angle_alpha   90.00
_cell.angle_beta   90.00
_cell.angle_gamma   90.00
#
_symmetry.space_group_name_H-M   'P 1'
#
loop_
_entity.id
_entity.type
_entity.pdbx_description
1 polymer ?
#
loop_
_entity_poly.entity_id
_entity_poly.type
_entity_poly.pdbx_seq_one_letter_code
_entity_poly.pdbx_strand_id
1 'polypeptide(L)'
;MSHEQHHAVDLELNAIEHALGSLTPSRSRLDRDQLMFRAGQASMRKASVGRGLWIAVAASTGLIALGEAAMLANRPTPQIIEKVIVVREREPVARDTPTDPVVAQAPATIRGFGASPSFGSTAYERLTSQVFRYGLDGLPTPPSTRANLDALKPSPPLTRQLWQEELLKTLEPGAPS
;
A
#
# COMPACT_ATOMS: atom_id res chain seq x y z
N MET A 1 -47.40 -15.86 -13.36
CA MET A 1 -46.36 -15.40 -14.31
C MET A 1 -45.28 -16.45 -14.25
N SER A 2 -45.45 -17.49 -15.06
CA SER A 2 -45.23 -18.85 -14.60
C SER A 2 -44.49 -19.63 -15.68
N HIS A 3 -43.30 -20.12 -15.36
CA HIS A 3 -42.44 -21.07 -16.09
C HIS A 3 -42.10 -20.80 -17.57
N GLU A 4 -43.04 -20.39 -18.42
CA GLU A 4 -42.78 -20.09 -19.83
C GLU A 4 -41.87 -18.87 -20.02
N GLN A 5 -41.98 -17.86 -19.16
CA GLN A 5 -41.10 -16.68 -19.20
C GLN A 5 -39.65 -17.02 -18.86
N HIS A 6 -39.40 -17.97 -17.96
CA HIS A 6 -38.04 -18.39 -17.61
C HIS A 6 -37.38 -19.12 -18.78
N HIS A 7 -38.10 -20.02 -19.43
CA HIS A 7 -37.58 -20.77 -20.57
C HIS A 7 -37.29 -19.86 -21.79
N ALA A 8 -38.07 -18.79 -21.97
CA ALA A 8 -37.81 -17.79 -23.01
C ALA A 8 -36.52 -17.00 -22.75
N VAL A 9 -36.28 -16.61 -21.49
CA VAL A 9 -35.06 -15.89 -21.10
C VAL A 9 -33.81 -16.76 -21.25
N ASP A 10 -33.91 -18.05 -20.91
CA ASP A 10 -32.78 -18.99 -21.05
C ASP A 10 -32.37 -19.19 -22.51
N LEU A 11 -33.34 -19.20 -23.44
CA LEU A 11 -33.08 -19.29 -24.88
C LEU A 11 -32.38 -18.03 -25.42
N GLU A 12 -32.80 -16.84 -24.97
CA GLU A 12 -32.16 -15.58 -25.34
C GLU A 12 -30.73 -15.47 -24.79
N LEU A 13 -30.50 -15.90 -23.55
CA LEU A 13 -29.16 -15.94 -22.96
C LEU A 13 -28.23 -16.88 -23.73
N ASN A 14 -28.72 -18.07 -24.08
CA ASN A 14 -27.93 -19.06 -24.80
C ASN A 14 -27.59 -18.58 -26.23
N ALA A 15 -28.50 -17.83 -26.88
CA ALA A 15 -28.23 -17.19 -28.16
C ALA A 15 -27.16 -16.09 -28.06
N ILE A 16 -27.18 -15.29 -26.99
CA ILE A 16 -26.17 -14.26 -26.73
C ILE A 16 -24.82 -14.90 -26.42
N GLU A 17 -24.78 -15.93 -25.58
CA GLU A 17 -23.54 -16.66 -25.27
C GLU A 17 -22.93 -17.28 -26.52
N HIS A 18 -23.75 -17.89 -27.38
CA HIS A 18 -23.30 -18.41 -28.66
C HIS A 18 -22.79 -17.31 -29.60
N ALA A 19 -23.48 -16.16 -29.66
CA ALA A 19 -23.04 -15.01 -30.45
C ALA A 19 -21.70 -14.47 -29.94
N LEU A 20 -21.51 -14.34 -28.63
CA LEU A 20 -20.27 -13.90 -28.00
C LEU A 20 -19.14 -14.92 -28.16
N GLY A 21 -19.43 -16.22 -28.07
CA GLY A 21 -18.46 -17.28 -28.32
C GLY A 21 -18.01 -17.35 -29.77
N SER A 22 -18.88 -16.94 -30.71
CA SER A 22 -18.54 -16.84 -32.13
C SER A 22 -17.69 -15.62 -32.49
N LEU A 23 -17.58 -14.63 -31.59
CA LEU A 23 -16.65 -13.53 -31.73
C LEU A 23 -15.24 -14.06 -31.46
N THR A 24 -14.64 -14.69 -32.48
CA THR A 24 -13.20 -14.89 -32.51
C THR A 24 -12.55 -13.52 -32.36
N PRO A 25 -11.60 -13.33 -31.43
CA PRO A 25 -10.88 -12.08 -31.32
C PRO A 25 -10.31 -11.80 -32.71
N SER A 26 -10.87 -10.79 -33.38
CA SER A 26 -10.32 -10.28 -34.62
C SER A 26 -8.86 -10.02 -34.32
N ARG A 27 -7.96 -10.68 -35.07
CA ARG A 27 -6.51 -10.43 -34.95
C ARG A 27 -6.33 -8.96 -35.23
N SER A 28 -6.38 -8.20 -34.15
CA SER A 28 -6.31 -6.77 -34.17
C SER A 28 -5.02 -6.46 -34.88
N ARG A 29 -5.10 -5.71 -35.98
CA ARG A 29 -3.92 -5.18 -36.67
C ARG A 29 -3.18 -4.15 -35.82
N LEU A 30 -3.55 -4.00 -34.53
CA LEU A 30 -2.69 -3.36 -33.56
C LEU A 30 -1.47 -4.24 -33.33
N ASP A 31 -0.40 -3.85 -33.99
CA ASP A 31 0.95 -4.25 -33.64
C ASP A 31 1.23 -3.79 -32.19
N ARG A 32 0.96 -4.69 -31.26
CA ARG A 32 1.15 -4.49 -29.82
C ARG A 32 2.58 -4.05 -29.52
N ASP A 33 3.54 -4.59 -30.25
CA ASP A 33 4.96 -4.32 -30.04
C ASP A 33 5.28 -2.90 -30.48
N GLN A 34 4.74 -2.47 -31.62
CA GLN A 34 4.86 -1.09 -32.07
C GLN A 34 4.20 -0.10 -31.10
N LEU A 35 3.05 -0.46 -30.52
CA LEU A 35 2.36 0.37 -29.53
C LEU A 35 3.20 0.49 -28.25
N MET A 36 3.71 -0.63 -27.72
CA MET A 36 4.57 -0.62 -26.53
C MET A 36 5.87 0.13 -26.76
N PHE A 37 6.49 -0.01 -27.93
CA PHE A 37 7.68 0.72 -28.31
C PHE A 37 7.44 2.23 -28.36
N ARG A 38 6.34 2.67 -28.99
CA ARG A 38 5.96 4.09 -29.03
C ARG A 38 5.61 4.64 -27.64
N ALA A 39 4.95 3.84 -26.81
CA ALA A 39 4.66 4.21 -25.43
C ALA A 39 5.96 4.42 -24.61
N GLY A 40 6.95 3.53 -24.78
CA GLY A 40 8.27 3.68 -24.15
C GLY A 40 9.02 4.93 -24.61
N GLN A 41 8.97 5.26 -25.91
CA GLN A 41 9.56 6.51 -26.39
C GLN A 41 8.85 7.75 -25.82
N ALA A 42 7.52 7.71 -25.71
CA ALA A 42 6.74 8.80 -25.14
C ALA A 42 7.03 9.00 -23.64
N SER A 43 7.28 7.93 -22.88
CA SER A 43 7.63 8.05 -21.46
C SER A 43 9.00 8.69 -21.23
N MET A 44 9.97 8.46 -22.12
CA MET A 44 11.30 9.08 -22.00
C MET A 44 11.30 10.59 -22.29
N ARG A 45 10.41 11.07 -23.18
CA ARG A 45 10.39 12.48 -23.60
C ARG A 45 9.90 13.45 -22.51
N LYS A 46 9.14 13.00 -21.51
CA LYS A 46 8.61 13.87 -20.45
C LYS A 46 9.63 14.32 -19.41
N ALA A 47 10.82 13.74 -19.37
CA ALA A 47 11.83 14.07 -18.36
C ALA A 47 12.44 15.48 -18.51
N SER A 48 12.41 16.08 -19.70
CA SER A 48 13.09 17.37 -19.94
C SER A 48 12.34 18.56 -19.32
N VAL A 49 11.01 18.57 -19.36
CA VAL A 49 10.19 19.68 -18.85
C VAL A 49 10.23 19.74 -17.31
N GLY A 50 10.40 18.59 -16.64
CA GLY A 50 10.50 18.51 -15.18
C GLY A 50 11.88 18.86 -14.61
N ARG A 51 12.94 18.87 -15.44
CA ARG A 51 14.33 19.08 -14.97
C ARG A 51 14.54 20.48 -14.41
N GLY A 52 13.98 21.50 -15.07
CA GLY A 52 14.07 22.89 -14.60
C GLY A 52 13.33 23.11 -13.29
N LEU A 53 12.13 22.53 -13.16
CA LEU A 53 11.36 22.58 -11.92
C LEU A 53 12.12 21.92 -10.77
N TRP A 54 12.75 20.78 -11.01
CA TRP A 54 13.48 20.08 -9.95
C TRP A 54 14.74 20.82 -9.50
N ILE A 55 15.45 21.47 -10.43
CA ILE A 55 16.56 22.37 -10.11
C ILE A 55 16.07 23.56 -9.26
N ALA A 56 14.93 24.16 -9.61
CA ALA A 56 14.37 25.28 -8.86
C ALA A 56 13.99 24.88 -7.41
N VAL A 57 13.38 23.69 -7.23
CA VAL A 57 13.03 23.17 -5.89
C VAL A 57 14.28 22.83 -5.08
N ALA A 58 15.30 22.24 -5.70
CA ALA A 58 16.57 21.97 -5.04
C ALA A 58 17.27 23.28 -4.61
N ALA A 59 17.26 24.29 -5.49
CA ALA A 59 17.84 25.59 -5.21
C ALA A 59 17.09 26.34 -4.08
N SER A 60 15.75 26.31 -4.08
CA SER A 60 14.96 26.94 -3.02
C SER A 60 15.19 26.28 -1.67
N THR A 61 15.26 24.95 -1.62
CA THR A 61 15.57 24.20 -0.40
C THR A 61 16.96 24.54 0.13
N GLY A 62 17.96 24.66 -0.77
CA GLY A 62 19.31 25.09 -0.39
C GLY A 62 19.37 26.50 0.19
N LEU A 63 18.60 27.44 -0.38
CA LEU A 63 18.49 28.81 0.14
C LEU A 63 17.85 28.85 1.54
N ILE A 64 16.81 28.05 1.78
CA ILE A 64 16.18 27.95 3.10
C ILE A 64 17.18 27.42 4.13
N ALA A 65 17.88 26.33 3.82
CA ALA A 65 18.88 25.73 4.71
C ALA A 65 20.03 26.71 5.04
N LEU A 66 20.51 27.47 4.05
CA LEU A 66 21.51 28.51 4.27
C LEU A 66 20.97 29.65 5.14
N GLY A 67 19.72 30.05 4.95
CA GLY A 67 19.05 31.06 5.77
C GLY A 67 18.93 30.64 7.23
N GLU A 68 18.53 29.39 7.48
CA GLU A 68 18.47 28.83 8.84
C GLU A 68 19.85 28.75 9.48
N ALA A 69 20.86 28.29 8.74
CA ALA A 69 22.24 28.24 9.23
C ALA A 69 22.77 29.64 9.62
N ALA A 70 22.50 30.66 8.80
CA ALA A 70 22.87 32.04 9.10
C ALA A 70 22.11 32.60 10.31
N MET A 71 20.83 32.27 10.45
CA MET A 71 20.02 32.66 11.60
C MET A 71 20.54 32.03 12.90
N LEU A 72 20.93 30.74 12.86
CA LEU A 72 21.52 30.06 14.01
C LEU A 72 22.89 30.63 14.38
N ALA A 73 23.73 30.95 13.38
CA ALA A 73 25.04 31.54 13.62
C ALA A 73 24.96 32.91 14.31
N ASN A 74 23.91 33.69 14.02
CA ASN A 74 23.67 34.99 14.65
C ASN A 74 22.86 34.92 15.95
N ARG A 75 22.51 33.72 16.43
CA ARG A 75 21.71 33.59 17.65
C ARG A 75 22.56 33.98 18.86
N PRO A 76 22.14 34.97 19.67
CA PRO A 76 22.86 35.31 20.89
C PRO A 76 22.90 34.10 21.83
N THR A 77 24.04 33.92 22.50
CA THR A 77 24.33 32.79 23.36
C THR A 77 23.16 32.60 24.34
N PRO A 78 22.51 31.42 24.36
CA PRO A 78 21.36 31.20 25.22
C PRO A 78 21.82 31.43 26.66
N GLN A 79 21.23 32.42 27.32
CA GLN A 79 21.44 32.63 28.74
C GLN A 79 20.89 31.40 29.45
N ILE A 80 21.79 30.57 29.97
CA ILE A 80 21.44 29.45 30.83
C ILE A 80 20.92 30.09 32.11
N ILE A 81 19.62 30.31 32.18
CA ILE A 81 18.95 30.67 33.43
C ILE A 81 18.95 29.37 34.24
N GLU A 82 19.96 29.18 35.06
CA GLU A 82 19.99 28.15 36.09
C GLU A 82 18.82 28.43 37.04
N LYS A 83 17.66 27.84 36.74
CA LYS A 83 16.52 27.89 37.62
C LYS A 83 16.80 26.94 38.78
N VAL A 84 17.40 27.47 39.85
CA VAL A 84 17.53 26.76 41.11
C VAL A 84 16.13 26.51 41.66
N ILE A 85 15.60 25.31 41.40
CA ILE A 85 14.34 24.86 41.98
C ILE A 85 14.67 24.41 43.40
N VAL A 86 14.42 25.28 44.38
CA VAL A 86 14.46 24.90 45.79
C VAL A 86 13.22 24.02 46.05
N VAL A 87 13.41 22.71 45.98
CA VAL A 87 12.41 21.75 46.45
C VAL A 87 12.39 21.83 47.96
N ARG A 88 11.35 22.46 48.51
CA ARG A 88 11.08 22.41 49.95
C ARG A 88 10.63 20.98 50.26
N GLU A 89 11.47 20.20 50.92
CA GLU A 89 11.10 18.87 51.40
C GLU A 89 9.84 19.01 52.27
N ARG A 90 8.76 18.35 51.85
CA ARG A 90 7.54 18.21 52.63
C ARG A 90 7.88 17.32 53.82
N GLU A 91 7.59 17.78 55.03
CA GLU A 91 7.72 16.97 56.26
C GLU A 91 7.17 15.56 56.03
N PRO A 92 7.84 14.53 56.59
CA PRO A 92 7.42 13.15 56.43
C PRO A 92 6.09 12.95 57.15
N VAL A 93 4.99 13.02 56.39
CA VAL A 93 3.71 12.47 56.84
C VAL A 93 3.91 10.96 56.96
N ALA A 94 3.67 10.45 58.16
CA ALA A 94 3.76 9.04 58.49
C ALA A 94 3.08 8.19 57.40
N ARG A 95 3.82 7.22 56.87
CA ARG A 95 3.35 6.27 55.87
C ARG A 95 2.37 5.31 56.52
N ASP A 96 1.08 5.50 56.28
CA ASP A 96 0.13 4.41 56.35
C ASP A 96 0.02 3.75 54.98
N THR A 97 0.64 2.57 54.88
CA THR A 97 0.38 1.46 53.94
C THR A 97 0.60 1.63 52.43
N PRO A 98 1.15 0.60 51.75
CA PRO A 98 1.43 0.66 50.31
C PRO A 98 0.16 0.40 49.52
N THR A 99 -0.32 1.41 48.79
CA THR A 99 -1.18 1.20 47.62
C THR A 99 -0.31 1.36 46.38
N ASP A 100 -0.17 0.29 45.60
CA ASP A 100 0.55 0.28 44.33
C ASP A 100 0.13 1.46 43.45
N PRO A 101 1.07 2.24 42.89
CA PRO A 101 0.75 3.12 41.79
C PRO A 101 0.53 2.26 40.55
N VAL A 102 -0.73 1.99 40.21
CA VAL A 102 -1.10 1.62 38.85
C VAL A 102 -0.66 2.78 37.95
N VAL A 103 0.48 2.60 37.28
CA VAL A 103 0.93 3.47 36.21
C VAL A 103 -0.06 3.27 35.06
N ALA A 104 -1.13 4.06 35.06
CA ALA A 104 -1.94 4.28 33.88
C ALA A 104 -1.10 5.07 32.89
N GLN A 105 -0.22 4.36 32.17
CA GLN A 105 0.52 4.88 31.05
C GLN A 105 -0.51 5.17 29.94
N ALA A 106 -1.03 6.40 29.91
CA ALA A 106 -1.80 6.86 28.78
C ALA A 106 -0.88 6.76 27.54
N PRO A 107 -1.28 6.04 26.48
CA PRO A 107 -0.48 6.05 25.25
C PRO A 107 -0.40 7.49 24.78
N ALA A 108 0.83 7.97 24.56
CA ALA A 108 1.05 9.25 23.94
C ALA A 108 0.39 9.20 22.55
N THR A 109 -0.81 9.77 22.44
CA THR A 109 -1.44 10.02 21.15
C THR A 109 -0.58 11.07 20.46
N ILE A 110 0.39 10.61 19.67
CA ILE A 110 1.05 11.45 18.67
C ILE A 110 -0.07 11.98 17.79
N ARG A 111 -0.38 13.26 17.95
CA ARG A 111 -1.34 14.00 17.14
C ARG A 111 -0.77 14.02 15.71
N GLY A 112 -1.14 13.02 14.93
CA GLY A 112 -0.76 12.91 13.53
C GLY A 112 -1.26 14.11 12.77
N PHE A 113 -0.33 14.81 12.11
CA PHE A 113 -0.61 15.71 11.01
C PHE A 113 -1.48 14.98 9.98
N GLY A 114 -2.64 15.55 9.67
CA GLY A 114 -3.40 15.28 8.43
C GLY A 114 -3.87 13.85 8.25
N ALA A 115 -5.13 13.58 8.60
CA ALA A 115 -5.88 12.48 8.02
C ALA A 115 -6.07 12.74 6.51
N SER A 116 -5.06 12.40 5.71
CA SER A 116 -5.26 12.19 4.28
C SER A 116 -6.10 10.93 4.09
N PRO A 117 -7.04 10.90 3.13
CA PRO A 117 -7.83 9.71 2.84
C PRO A 117 -6.89 8.55 2.53
N SER A 118 -6.99 7.48 3.33
CA SER A 118 -6.17 6.29 3.21
C SER A 118 -6.55 5.52 1.94
N PHE A 119 -6.00 5.92 0.81
CA PHE A 119 -5.79 5.00 -0.31
C PHE A 119 -4.92 3.88 0.23
N GLY A 120 -5.37 2.63 0.07
CA GLY A 120 -4.73 1.46 0.69
C GLY A 120 -3.22 1.50 0.51
N SER A 121 -2.49 1.38 1.62
CA SER A 121 -1.03 1.51 1.64
C SER A 121 -0.42 0.71 0.51
N THR A 122 0.27 1.37 -0.40
CA THR A 122 0.89 0.66 -1.54
C THR A 122 1.92 -0.34 -1.02
N ALA A 123 2.22 -1.39 -1.79
CA ALA A 123 3.23 -2.38 -1.39
C ALA A 123 4.58 -1.73 -1.02
N TYR A 124 4.89 -0.60 -1.66
CA TYR A 124 6.07 0.21 -1.39
C TYR A 124 6.05 0.89 -0.01
N GLU A 125 4.91 1.44 0.41
CA GLU A 125 4.75 2.08 1.73
C GLU A 125 4.86 1.07 2.88
N ARG A 126 4.34 -0.14 2.67
CA ARG A 126 4.52 -1.24 3.63
C ARG A 126 5.99 -1.60 3.77
N LEU A 127 6.70 -1.75 2.65
CA LEU A 127 8.12 -2.10 2.65
C LEU A 127 8.98 -1.00 3.32
N THR A 128 8.72 0.27 3.04
CA THR A 128 9.41 1.39 3.70
C THR A 128 9.12 1.44 5.19
N SER A 129 7.86 1.28 5.60
CA SER A 129 7.51 1.21 7.03
C SER A 129 8.21 0.06 7.76
N GLN A 130 8.43 -1.06 7.06
CA GLN A 130 9.10 -2.24 7.60
C GLN A 130 10.61 -2.03 7.74
N VAL A 131 11.25 -1.37 6.78
CA VAL A 131 12.66 -0.97 6.86
C VAL A 131 12.89 0.02 8.00
N PHE A 132 12.02 1.01 8.18
CA PHE A 132 12.16 1.96 9.28
C PHE A 132 11.96 1.30 10.66
N ARG A 133 11.08 0.31 10.75
CA ARG A 133 10.72 -0.32 12.03
C ARG A 133 11.68 -1.44 12.44
N TYR A 134 12.23 -2.18 11.49
CA TYR A 134 13.02 -3.40 11.74
C TYR A 134 14.39 -3.38 11.07
N GLY A 135 14.77 -2.29 10.40
CA GLY A 135 16.02 -2.20 9.64
C GLY A 135 15.99 -3.04 8.37
N LEU A 136 17.17 -3.23 7.76
CA LEU A 136 17.33 -4.04 6.55
C LEU A 136 17.07 -5.53 6.81
N ASP A 137 17.26 -6.00 8.04
CA ASP A 137 17.02 -7.38 8.45
C ASP A 137 15.53 -7.74 8.49
N GLY A 138 14.66 -6.74 8.55
CA GLY A 138 13.20 -6.93 8.53
C GLY A 138 12.59 -7.00 7.14
N LEU A 139 13.38 -6.93 6.07
CA LEU A 139 12.86 -7.02 4.70
C LEU A 139 12.32 -8.45 4.43
N PRO A 140 11.13 -8.57 3.81
CA PRO A 140 10.64 -9.88 3.39
C PRO A 140 11.66 -10.49 2.42
N THR A 141 12.13 -11.70 2.71
CA THR A 141 13.04 -12.42 1.83
C THR A 141 12.35 -12.57 0.48
N PRO A 142 12.91 -12.04 -0.63
CA PRO A 142 12.27 -12.17 -1.92
C PRO A 142 12.06 -13.67 -2.21
N PRO A 143 10.90 -14.06 -2.77
CA PRO A 143 10.69 -15.44 -3.14
C PRO A 143 11.83 -15.87 -4.04
N SER A 144 12.56 -16.90 -3.62
CA SER A 144 13.71 -17.40 -4.36
C SER A 144 13.33 -17.62 -5.82
N THR A 145 14.20 -17.25 -6.76
CA THR A 145 13.92 -17.30 -8.21
C THR A 145 13.51 -18.71 -8.67
N ARG A 146 13.91 -19.76 -7.93
CA ARG A 146 13.44 -21.15 -8.12
C ARG A 146 11.96 -21.34 -7.81
N ALA A 147 11.42 -20.74 -6.76
CA ALA A 147 9.99 -20.81 -6.44
C ALA A 147 9.13 -20.13 -7.51
N ASN A 148 9.65 -19.10 -8.19
CA ASN A 148 8.98 -18.48 -9.33
C ASN A 148 9.03 -19.34 -10.60
N LEU A 149 10.09 -20.11 -10.81
CA LEU A 149 10.17 -21.08 -11.93
C LEU A 149 9.14 -22.22 -11.77
N ASP A 150 8.87 -22.65 -10.53
CA ASP A 150 7.79 -23.60 -10.26
C ASP A 150 6.39 -22.96 -10.37
N ALA A 151 6.26 -21.65 -10.08
CA ALA A 151 5.02 -20.89 -10.32
C ALA A 151 4.75 -20.61 -11.82
N LEU A 152 5.79 -20.70 -12.66
CA LEU A 152 5.68 -20.69 -14.13
C LEU A 152 5.51 -22.08 -14.74
N LYS A 153 5.42 -23.14 -13.92
CA LYS A 153 4.97 -24.44 -14.42
C LYS A 153 3.54 -24.21 -14.94
N PRO A 154 3.27 -24.39 -16.25
CA PRO A 154 1.92 -24.24 -16.76
C PRO A 154 1.05 -25.18 -15.94
N SER A 155 0.04 -24.62 -15.27
CA SER A 155 -0.98 -25.43 -14.62
C SER A 155 -1.38 -26.52 -15.61
N PRO A 156 -1.43 -27.80 -15.19
CA PRO A 156 -1.92 -28.84 -16.08
C PRO A 156 -3.24 -28.33 -16.66
N PRO A 157 -3.48 -28.50 -17.98
CA PRO A 157 -4.68 -27.98 -18.61
C PRO A 157 -5.85 -28.42 -17.73
N LEU A 158 -6.53 -27.45 -17.14
CA LEU A 158 -7.60 -27.71 -16.19
C LEU A 158 -8.68 -28.40 -17.01
N THR A 159 -8.69 -29.73 -16.98
CA THR A 159 -9.59 -30.53 -17.78
C THR A 159 -10.98 -30.10 -17.34
N ARG A 160 -11.84 -29.74 -18.30
CA ARG A 160 -13.17 -29.17 -18.10
C ARG A 160 -14.01 -29.87 -17.01
N GLN A 161 -13.74 -31.15 -16.78
CA GLN A 161 -14.33 -31.98 -15.74
C GLN A 161 -14.04 -31.53 -14.31
N LEU A 162 -12.81 -31.08 -14.02
CA LEU A 162 -12.42 -30.65 -12.67
C LEU A 162 -13.13 -29.34 -12.27
N TRP A 163 -13.34 -28.46 -13.24
CA TRP A 163 -14.09 -27.22 -13.05
C TRP A 163 -15.60 -27.48 -12.89
N GLN A 164 -16.14 -28.50 -13.57
CA GLN A 164 -17.53 -28.92 -13.39
C GLN A 164 -17.77 -29.54 -12.01
N GLU A 165 -16.83 -30.33 -11.49
CA GLU A 165 -16.93 -30.88 -10.13
C GLU A 165 -16.85 -29.79 -9.06
N GLU A 166 -15.99 -28.78 -9.23
CA GLU A 166 -15.86 -27.67 -8.28
C GLU A 166 -17.10 -26.74 -8.30
N LEU A 167 -17.70 -26.54 -9.47
CA LEU A 167 -18.99 -25.85 -9.58
C LEU A 167 -20.14 -26.66 -8.95
N LEU A 168 -20.25 -27.96 -9.24
CA LEU A 168 -21.27 -28.81 -8.62
C LEU A 168 -21.19 -28.80 -7.10
N LYS A 169 -19.96 -28.77 -6.56
CA LYS A 169 -19.71 -28.73 -5.12
C LYS A 169 -20.00 -27.37 -4.47
N THR A 170 -19.92 -26.28 -5.23
CA THR A 170 -20.25 -24.94 -4.74
C THR A 170 -21.73 -24.58 -4.92
N LEU A 171 -22.42 -25.22 -5.85
CA LEU A 171 -23.86 -25.02 -6.10
C LEU A 171 -24.79 -25.91 -5.27
N GLU A 172 -24.30 -26.98 -4.61
CA GLU A 172 -25.05 -27.72 -3.58
C GLU A 172 -24.52 -27.47 -2.15
N PRO A 173 -24.87 -26.33 -1.51
CA PRO A 173 -24.66 -26.14 -0.08
C PRO A 173 -25.73 -26.93 0.69
N GLY A 174 -25.60 -28.26 0.77
CA GLY A 174 -26.58 -29.07 1.52
C GLY A 174 -26.47 -30.60 1.50
N ALA A 175 -25.52 -31.20 0.76
CA ALA A 175 -25.38 -32.66 0.79
C ALA A 175 -24.75 -33.13 2.12
N PRO A 176 -25.38 -34.08 2.86
CA PRO A 176 -24.79 -34.64 4.07
C PRO A 176 -23.54 -35.47 3.73
N SER A 177 -22.53 -35.33 4.57
CA SER A 177 -21.29 -36.11 4.57
C SER A 177 -21.55 -37.56 4.97
#